data_AF-A0AAU9WZU7-F1
#
_entry.id   AF-A0AAU9WZU7-F1
#
_cell.length_a   1.000
_cell.length_b   1.000
_cell.length_c   1.000
_cell.angle_alpha   90.00
_cell.angle_beta   90.00
_cell.angle_gamma   90.00
#
_symmetry.space_group_name_H-M   'P 1'
#
loop_
_entity.id
_entity.type
_entity.pdbx_description
1 polymer ?
#
loop_
_entity_poly.entity_id
_entity_poly.type
_entity_poly.pdbx_seq_one_letter_code
_entity_poly.pdbx_strand_id
1 'polypeptide(L)' 'MFVALLHKEARLVLLQIHLLERMQRSTYCEVQRRLFKLWEAVNKKEKSLRQLLKGCANINRPVMH' A
#
# COMPACT_ATOMS: atom_id res chain seq x y z
N MET A 1 7.28 -37.17 -13.79
CA MET A 1 7.78 -36.61 -12.52
C MET A 1 8.08 -35.11 -12.61
N PHE A 2 8.91 -34.67 -13.57
CA PHE A 2 9.27 -33.25 -13.74
C PHE A 2 8.08 -32.32 -14.03
N VAL A 3 7.16 -32.73 -14.91
CA VAL A 3 5.93 -31.95 -15.24
C VAL A 3 5.06 -31.70 -14.01
N ALA A 4 4.95 -32.66 -13.09
CA ALA A 4 4.18 -32.50 -11.86
C ALA A 4 4.84 -31.51 -10.89
N LEU A 5 6.18 -31.46 -10.84
CA LEU A 5 6.92 -30.48 -10.05
C LEU A 5 6.73 -29.06 -10.62
N LEU A 6 6.88 -28.90 -11.94
CA LEU A 6 6.60 -27.63 -12.60
C LEU A 6 5.18 -27.12 -12.34
N HIS A 7 4.20 -28.02 -12.36
CA HIS A 7 2.81 -27.65 -12.07
C HIS A 7 2.61 -27.20 -10.61
N LYS A 8 3.32 -27.81 -9.65
CA LYS A 8 3.31 -27.37 -8.25
C LYS A 8 3.95 -25.99 -8.09
N GLU A 9 5.10 -25.75 -8.71
CA GLU A 9 5.79 -24.46 -8.69
C GLU A 9 4.93 -23.35 -9.33
N ALA A 10 4.32 -23.62 -10.50
CA ALA A 10 3.44 -22.65 -11.16
C ALA A 10 2.25 -22.25 -10.26
N ARG A 11 1.65 -23.22 -9.55
CA ARG A 11 0.58 -22.93 -8.58
C ARG A 11 1.07 -22.11 -7.39
N LEU A 12 2.28 -22.37 -6.90
CA LEU A 12 2.86 -21.60 -5.80
C LEU A 12 3.14 -20.16 -6.23
N VAL A 13 3.77 -19.96 -7.39
CA VAL A 13 4.05 -18.64 -7.95
C VAL A 13 2.75 -17.86 -8.17
N LEU A 14 1.71 -18.49 -8.71
CA LEU A 14 0.41 -17.85 -8.87
C LEU A 14 -0.18 -17.41 -7.52
N LEU A 15 -0.07 -18.25 -6.49
CA LEU A 15 -0.52 -17.90 -5.15
C LEU A 15 0.28 -16.74 -4.56
N GLN A 16 1.60 -16.72 -4.77
CA GLN A 16 2.46 -15.60 -4.36
C GLN A 16 2.09 -14.29 -5.06
N ILE A 17 1.79 -14.33 -6.37
CA ILE A 17 1.33 -13.17 -7.13
C ILE A 17 0.02 -12.62 -6.54
N HIS A 18 -0.98 -13.48 -6.29
CA HIS A 18 -2.24 -13.03 -5.69
C HIS A 18 -2.06 -12.46 -4.28
N LEU A 19 -1.17 -13.02 -3.48
CA LEU A 19 -0.86 -12.48 -2.16
C LEU A 19 -0.17 -11.11 -2.27
N LEU A 20 0.76 -10.96 -3.21
CA LEU A 20 1.43 -9.69 -3.47
C LEU A 20 0.41 -8.62 -3.90
N GLU A 21 -0.50 -8.94 -4.83
CA GLU A 21 -1.57 -8.04 -5.26
C GLU A 21 -2.47 -7.62 -4.09
N ARG A 22 -2.84 -8.56 -3.21
CA ARG A 22 -3.63 -8.27 -2.01
C ARG A 22 -2.90 -7.34 -1.05
N MET A 23 -1.62 -7.61 -0.79
CA MET A 23 -0.80 -6.76 0.08
C MET A 23 -0.63 -5.36 -0.53
N GLN A 24 -0.29 -5.28 -1.82
CA GLN A 24 -0.17 -4.01 -2.54
C GLN A 24 -1.47 -3.21 -2.50
N ARG A 25 -2.61 -3.86 -2.75
CA ARG A 25 -3.94 -3.21 -2.66
C ARG A 25 -4.21 -2.71 -1.25
N SER A 26 -3.94 -3.50 -0.22
CA SER A 26 -4.11 -3.08 1.17
C SER A 26 -3.25 -1.87 1.51
N THR A 27 -1.96 -1.91 1.17
CA THR A 27 -1.02 -0.80 1.38
C THR A 27 -1.47 0.45 0.62
N TYR A 28 -1.88 0.30 -0.64
CA TYR A 28 -2.38 1.41 -1.45
C TYR A 28 -3.63 2.05 -0.83
N CYS A 29 -4.61 1.23 -0.41
CA CYS A 29 -5.81 1.71 0.26
C CYS A 29 -5.49 2.44 1.57
N GLU A 30 -4.51 1.95 2.34
CA GLU A 30 -4.08 2.60 3.58
C GLU A 30 -3.41 3.96 3.31
N VAL A 31 -2.49 4.01 2.35
CA VAL A 31 -1.84 5.25 1.91
C VAL A 31 -2.87 6.27 1.44
N GLN A 32 -3.82 5.85 0.58
CA GLN A 32 -4.92 6.72 0.14
C GLN A 32 -5.74 7.25 1.31
N ARG A 33 -6.14 6.38 2.25
CA ARG A 33 -6.93 6.79 3.42
C ARG A 33 -6.18 7.83 4.25
N ARG A 34 -4.88 7.63 4.49
CA ARG A 34 -4.04 8.59 5.23
C ARG A 34 -3.92 9.93 4.48
N LEU A 35 -3.76 9.88 3.15
CA LEU A 35 -3.68 11.08 2.31
C LEU A 35 -4.99 11.88 2.34
N PHE A 36 -6.12 11.22 2.15
CA PHE A 36 -7.43 11.86 2.20
C PHE A 36 -7.74 12.46 3.57
N LYS A 37 -7.35 11.79 4.66
CA LYS A 37 -7.49 12.33 6.02
C LYS A 37 -6.67 13.62 6.22
N LEU A 38 -5.45 13.68 5.67
CA LEU A 38 -4.66 14.92 5.71
C LEU A 38 -5.29 16.04 4.88
N TRP A 39 -5.79 15.69 3.68
CA TRP A 39 -6.48 16.63 2.81
C TRP A 39 -7.73 17.22 3.48
N GLU A 40 -8.54 16.38 4.12
CA GLU A 40 -9.74 16.81 4.83
C GLU A 40 -9.42 17.78 5.98
N ALA A 41 -8.34 17.54 6.72
CA ALA A 41 -7.88 18.46 7.78
C ALA A 41 -7.46 19.84 7.24
N VAL A 42 -6.92 19.91 6.02
CA VAL A 42 -6.66 21.20 5.36
C VAL A 42 -7.95 21.88 4.96
N ASN A 43 -8.91 21.15 4.39
CA ASN A 43 -10.22 21.69 4.01
C ASN A 43 -10.98 22.25 5.22
N LYS A 44 -10.87 21.61 6.39
CA LYS A 44 -11.43 22.09 7.67
C LYS A 44 -10.65 23.24 8.31
N LYS A 45 -9.57 23.71 7.66
CA LYS A 45 -8.64 24.72 8.17
C LYS A 45 -7.94 24.33 9.49
N GLU A 46 -7.93 23.04 9.82
CA GLU A 46 -7.24 22.48 11.00
C GLU A 46 -5.72 22.33 10.76
N LYS A 47 -5.32 22.24 9.49
CA LYS A 47 -3.91 22.15 9.06
C LYS A 47 -3.60 23.13 7.95
N SER A 48 -2.39 23.67 7.98
CA SER A 48 -1.84 24.45 6.88
C SER A 48 -1.38 23.57 5.73
N LEU A 49 -1.30 24.15 4.53
CA LEU A 49 -0.70 23.52 3.35
C LEU A 49 0.74 23.03 3.60
N ARG A 50 1.56 23.76 4.38
CA ARG A 50 2.91 23.29 4.75
C ARG A 50 2.87 21.99 5.57
N GLN A 51 1.91 21.86 6.48
CA GLN A 51 1.75 20.64 7.27
C GLN A 51 1.21 19.47 6.43
N LEU A 52 0.39 19.74 5.41
CA LEU A 52 -0.01 18.73 4.42
C LEU A 52 1.20 18.19 3.67
N LEU A 53 2.04 19.06 3.09
CA LEU A 53 3.21 18.64 2.33
C LEU A 53 4.17 17.79 3.18
N LYS A 54 4.41 18.20 4.44
CA LYS A 54 5.24 17.43 5.38
C LYS A 54 4.60 16.08 5.72
N GLY A 55 3.27 16.04 5.88
CA GLY A 55 2.52 14.81 6.11
C GLY A 55 2.58 13.85 4.92
N CYS A 56 2.44 14.34 3.68
CA CYS A 56 2.57 13.54 2.47
C CYS A 56 3.96 12.90 2.33
N ALA A 57 5.02 13.64 2.65
CA ALA A 57 6.39 13.11 2.65
C ALA A 57 6.56 11.93 3.63
N ASN A 58 5.83 11.95 4.76
CA ASN A 58 5.87 10.88 5.76
C ASN A 58 4.99 9.68 5.39
N ILE A 59 3.91 9.86 4.61
CA ILE A 59 3.01 8.77 4.21
C ILE A 59 3.71 7.75 3.30
N ASN A 60 4.60 8.22 2.41
CA ASN A 60 5.34 7.35 1.50
C ASN A 60 6.53 6.63 2.15
N ARG A 61 6.83 6.90 3.43
CA ARG A 61 7.92 6.22 4.12
C ARG A 61 7.47 4.79 4.45
N PRO A 62 8.28 3.76 4.17
CA PRO A 62 7.95 2.40 4.57
C PRO A 62 7.72 2.36 6.08
N VAL A 63 6.61 1.74 6.48
CA VAL A 63 6.33 1.43 7.89
C VAL A 63 7.33 0.33 8.28
N MET A 64 8.39 0.72 8.98
CA MET A 64 9.26 -0.24 9.67
C MET A 64 8.43 -0.81 10.83
N HIS A 65 8.04 -2.08 10.72
CA HIS A 65 7.43 -2.83 11.82
C HIS A 65 8.49 -3.32 12.80
#